data_AF-A0A9D5G959-F1
#
_entry.id   AF-A0A9D5G959-F1
#
_cell.length_a   1.000
_cell.length_b   1.000
_cell.length_c   1.000
_cell.angle_alpha   90.00
_cell.angle_beta   90.00
_cell.angle_gamma   90.00
#
_symmetry.space_group_name_H-M   'P 1'
#
loop_
_entity.id
_entity.type
_entity.pdbx_description
1 polymer ?
#
loop_
_entity_poly.entity_id
_entity_poly.type
_entity_poly.pdbx_seq_one_letter_code
_entity_poly.pdbx_strand_id
1 'polypeptide(L)' 'MAETAVQAVDRALLAVLPPDALFAVGGRVRDEQRTAFDGIERVAKDLDYVVLGVRLDELVARLSRAGPTSVVGASFAV' A
#
# COMPACT_ATOMS: atom_id res chain seq x y z
N MET A 1 5.79 14.63 15.65
CA MET A 1 4.51 14.64 14.92
C MET A 1 3.88 13.28 15.11
N ALA A 2 2.55 13.21 15.29
CA ALA A 2 1.84 11.93 15.40
C ALA A 2 1.88 11.18 14.05
N GLU A 3 1.95 9.86 14.10
CA GLU A 3 1.87 9.00 12.92
C GLU A 3 0.46 9.07 12.30
N THR A 4 0.38 9.20 10.97
CA THR A 4 -0.90 9.14 10.26
C THR A 4 -1.37 7.70 10.09
N ALA A 5 -2.68 7.50 9.90
CA ALA A 5 -3.22 6.16 9.63
C ALA A 5 -2.57 5.49 8.40
N VAL A 6 -2.24 6.29 7.38
CA VAL A 6 -1.54 5.80 6.17
C VAL A 6 -0.14 5.31 6.50
N GLN A 7 0.63 6.07 7.30
CA GLN A 7 1.97 5.69 7.72
C GLN A 7 1.96 4.39 8.55
N ALA A 8 0.93 4.19 9.37
CA ALA A 8 0.77 2.96 10.14
C ALA A 8 0.54 1.73 9.24
N VAL A 9 -0.27 1.89 8.18
CA VAL A 9 -0.50 0.83 7.19
C VAL A 9 0.76 0.55 6.38
N ASP A 10 1.42 1.58 5.85
CA ASP A 10 2.68 1.44 5.09
C ASP A 10 3.72 0.67 5.91
N ARG A 11 3.87 1.03 7.19
CA ARG A 11 4.80 0.36 8.12
C ARG A 11 4.44 -1.10 8.34
N ALA A 12 3.16 -1.43 8.53
CA ALA A 12 2.72 -2.81 8.73
C ALA A 12 2.99 -3.68 7.48
N LEU A 13 2.77 -3.14 6.29
CA LEU A 13 3.06 -3.85 5.03
C LEU A 13 4.57 -4.04 4.82
N LEU A 14 5.37 -3.00 5.05
CA LEU A 14 6.84 -3.08 4.95
C LEU A 14 7.45 -4.09 5.94
N ALA A 15 6.80 -4.34 7.09
CA ALA A 15 7.28 -5.32 8.07
C ALA A 15 7.12 -6.78 7.63
N VAL A 16 6.24 -7.08 6.66
CA VAL A 16 5.94 -8.46 6.23
C VAL A 16 6.37 -8.78 4.79
N LEU A 17 6.58 -7.74 3.97
CA LEU A 17 6.97 -7.87 2.57
C LEU A 17 8.49 -7.78 2.39
N PRO A 18 9.04 -8.36 1.30
CA PRO A 18 10.44 -8.15 0.95
C PRO A 18 10.76 -6.66 0.74
N PRO A 19 12.02 -6.25 0.96
CA PRO A 19 12.46 -4.91 0.57
C PRO A 19 12.24 -4.70 -0.93
N ASP A 20 11.94 -3.47 -1.32
CA ASP A 20 11.75 -3.04 -2.71
C ASP A 20 10.62 -3.74 -3.48
N ALA A 21 9.77 -4.53 -2.79
CA ALA A 21 8.64 -5.21 -3.41
C ALA A 21 7.36 -4.38 -3.42
N LEU A 22 7.22 -3.38 -2.55
CA LEU A 22 5.96 -2.66 -2.29
C LEU A 22 5.96 -1.26 -2.91
N PHE A 23 4.95 -0.96 -3.72
CA PHE A 23 4.76 0.34 -4.36
C PHE A 23 3.35 0.85 -4.08
N ALA A 24 3.23 2.05 -3.50
CA ALA A 24 1.95 2.73 -3.42
C ALA A 24 1.54 3.20 -4.83
N VAL A 25 0.27 3.03 -5.19
CA VAL A 25 -0.28 3.43 -6.49
C VAL A 25 -1.65 4.10 -6.33
N GLY A 26 -2.33 4.35 -7.45
CA GLY A 26 -3.72 4.79 -7.44
C GLY A 26 -3.93 6.24 -7.05
N GLY A 27 -5.10 6.53 -6.48
CA GLY A 27 -5.53 7.88 -6.16
C GLY A 27 -4.62 8.58 -5.15
N ARG A 28 -4.09 7.81 -4.19
CA ARG A 28 -3.18 8.30 -3.14
C ARG A 28 -1.96 9.02 -3.71
N VAL A 29 -1.24 8.38 -4.65
CA VAL A 29 -0.02 8.95 -5.25
C VAL A 29 -0.33 10.25 -5.98
N ARG A 30 -1.40 10.29 -6.78
CA ARG A 30 -1.83 11.52 -7.45
C ARG A 30 -2.12 12.62 -6.44
N ASP A 31 -2.83 12.30 -5.36
CA ASP A 31 -3.28 13.29 -4.39
C ASP A 31 -2.13 13.81 -3.52
N GLU A 32 -1.14 12.98 -3.18
CA GLU A 32 0.13 13.39 -2.57
C GLU A 32 0.88 14.39 -3.47
N GLN A 33 1.04 14.08 -4.76
CA GLN A 33 1.71 14.97 -5.72
C GLN A 33 0.97 16.30 -5.89
N ARG A 34 -0.37 16.27 -5.98
CA ARG A 34 -1.16 17.49 -6.08
C ARG A 34 -1.06 18.33 -4.82
N THR A 35 -1.11 17.70 -3.64
CA THR A 35 -0.96 18.39 -2.35
C THR A 35 0.40 19.05 -2.22
N ALA A 36 1.46 18.38 -2.68
CA ALA A 36 2.79 18.97 -2.74
C ALA A 36 2.87 20.18 -3.69
N PHE A 37 2.07 20.19 -4.76
CA PHE A 37 2.03 21.26 -5.75
C PHE A 37 1.18 22.47 -5.30
N ASP A 38 -0.02 22.24 -4.78
CA ASP A 38 -0.99 23.31 -4.47
C ASP A 38 -1.19 23.59 -2.97
N GLY A 39 -0.59 22.78 -2.09
CA GLY A 39 -0.73 22.90 -0.63
C GLY A 39 -2.10 22.49 -0.08
N ILE A 40 -3.01 21.99 -0.92
CA ILE A 40 -4.36 21.60 -0.51
C ILE A 40 -4.34 20.15 -0.03
N GLU A 41 -4.54 19.94 1.26
CA GLU A 41 -4.59 18.60 1.84
C GLU A 41 -5.76 17.79 1.29
N ARG A 42 -5.49 16.53 0.94
CA ARG A 42 -6.47 15.59 0.39
C ARG A 42 -6.57 14.38 1.31
N VAL A 43 -7.78 14.08 1.75
CA VAL A 43 -8.06 12.92 2.59
C VAL A 43 -7.91 11.64 1.76
N ALA A 44 -7.02 10.75 2.18
CA ALA A 44 -6.89 9.42 1.60
C ALA A 44 -8.16 8.61 1.88
N LYS A 45 -8.78 8.08 0.82
CA LYS A 45 -10.01 7.29 0.91
C LYS A 45 -9.71 5.80 0.90
N ASP A 46 -8.88 5.39 -0.05
CA ASP A 46 -8.44 4.02 -0.28
C ASP A 46 -6.91 3.99 -0.40
N LEU A 47 -6.30 2.85 -0.07
CA LEU A 47 -4.87 2.62 -0.17
C LEU A 47 -4.60 1.48 -1.15
N ASP A 48 -4.06 1.84 -2.31
CA ASP A 48 -3.73 0.90 -3.37
C ASP A 48 -2.23 0.61 -3.42
N TYR A 49 -1.89 -0.67 -3.54
CA TYR A 49 -0.49 -1.11 -3.62
C TYR A 49 -0.28 -2.11 -4.75
N VAL A 50 0.90 -2.06 -5.35
CA VAL A 50 1.43 -3.11 -6.21
C VAL A 50 2.57 -3.80 -5.48
N VAL A 51 2.54 -5.14 -5.46
CA VAL A 51 3.63 -5.97 -4.93
C VAL A 51 4.30 -6.73 -6.07
N LEU A 52 5.62 -6.55 -6.22
CA LEU A 52 6.41 -7.19 -7.27
C LEU A 52 7.33 -8.28 -6.70
N GLY A 53 7.69 -9.25 -7.53
CA GLY A 53 8.65 -10.30 -7.17
C GLY A 53 8.17 -11.31 -6.12
N VAL A 54 6.88 -11.30 -5.78
CA VAL A 54 6.26 -12.20 -4.80
C VAL A 54 5.13 -12.97 -5.45
N ARG A 55 5.12 -14.29 -5.29
CA ARG A 55 4.00 -15.12 -5.77
C ARG A 55 2.75 -14.86 -4.93
N LEU A 56 1.56 -15.02 -5.51
CA LEU A 56 0.30 -14.74 -4.81
C LEU A 56 0.13 -15.56 -3.51
N ASP A 57 0.47 -16.85 -3.53
CA ASP A 57 0.41 -17.73 -2.35
C ASP A 57 1.33 -17.25 -1.23
N GLU A 58 2.56 -16.84 -1.59
CA GLU A 58 3.51 -16.25 -0.67
C GLU A 58 3.01 -14.89 -0.12
N LEU A 59 2.44 -14.05 -0.98
CA LEU A 59 1.90 -12.74 -0.60
C LEU A 59 0.81 -12.91 0.46
N VAL A 60 -0.14 -13.82 0.24
CA VAL A 60 -1.21 -14.11 1.20
C VAL A 60 -0.64 -14.62 2.52
N ALA A 61 0.34 -15.53 2.48
CA ALA A 61 0.98 -16.06 3.68
C ALA A 61 1.71 -14.97 4.50
N ARG A 62 2.30 -13.97 3.82
CA ARG A 62 2.95 -12.82 4.47
C ARG A 62 1.93 -11.84 5.05
N LEU A 63 0.94 -11.43 4.28
CA LEU A 63 -0.10 -10.48 4.72
C LEU A 63 -0.91 -11.02 5.89
N SER A 64 -1.13 -12.34 5.95
CA SER A 64 -1.82 -13.00 7.06
C SER A 64 -1.11 -12.82 8.41
N ARG A 65 0.18 -12.43 8.42
CA ARG A 65 0.94 -12.10 9.63
C ARG A 65 0.69 -10.67 10.12
N ALA A 66 0.28 -9.77 9.23
CA ALA A 66 -0.10 -8.40 9.57
C ALA A 66 -1.57 -8.30 10.00
N GLY A 67 -2.42 -9.23 9.55
CA GLY A 67 -3.83 -9.31 9.96
C GLY A 67 -4.66 -10.21 9.05
N PRO A 68 -5.99 -10.26 9.27
CA PRO A 68 -6.92 -10.99 8.41
C PRO A 68 -6.74 -10.58 6.95
N THR A 69 -6.48 -11.57 6.09
CA THR A 69 -6.26 -11.36 4.65
C THR A 69 -7.35 -12.07 3.88
N SER A 70 -8.06 -11.35 3.03
CA SER A 70 -9.02 -11.89 2.08
C SER A 70 -8.59 -11.53 0.67
N VAL A 71 -8.64 -12.51 -0.23
CA VAL A 71 -8.28 -12.32 -1.64
C VAL A 71 -9.55 -12.40 -2.47
N VAL A 72 -9.76 -11.40 -3.32
CA VAL A 72 -10.85 -11.37 -4.28
C VAL A 72 -10.26 -11.04 -5.66
N GLY A 73 -10.25 -12.04 -6.54
CA GLY A 73 -9.70 -11.91 -7.89
C GLY A 73 -8.17 -11.77 -7.93
N ALA A 74 -7.66 -11.54 -9.14
CA ALA A 74 -6.28 -11.18 -9.40
C ALA A 74 -6.26 -10.04 -10.42
N SER A 75 -5.55 -8.96 -10.09
CA SER A 75 -5.27 -7.85 -11.00
C SER A 75 -3.78 -7.86 -11.33
N PHE A 76 -3.43 -7.53 -12.57
CA PHE A 76 -2.04 -7.41 -12.99
C PHE A 76 -1.75 -5.97 -13.43
N ALA A 77 -0.50 -5.54 -13.24
CA ALA A 77 0.05 -4.32 -13.82
C ALA A 77 1.08 -4.72 -14.89
N VAL A 78 1.16 -3.96 -15.98
CA VAL A 78 2.15 -4.11 -17.06
C VAL A 78 3.05 -2.89 -17.05
#